data_AF-A0A9D4CVP1-F1
#
_entry.id   AF-A0A9D4CVP1-F1
#
_cell.length_a   1.000
_cell.length_b   1.000
_cell.length_c   1.000
_cell.angle_alpha   90.00
_cell.angle_beta   90.00
_cell.angle_gamma   90.00
#
_symmetry.space_group_name_H-M   'P 1'
#
loop_
_entity.id
_entity.type
_entity.pdbx_description
1 polymer ?
#
loop_
_entity_poly.entity_id
_entity_poly.type
_entity_poly.pdbx_seq_one_letter_code
_entity_poly.pdbx_strand_id
1 'polypeptide(L)' 'MDALQTDLDRLAHNWNSHSIRCQKRYAELPSGRPDVMYFVPELINGYDFKTCVNPEDVNLCIQLYGKEKACSKNFKS' A
#
# COMPACT_ATOMS: atom_id res chain seq x y z
N MET A 1 1.00 23.07 30.85
CA MET A 1 0.95 22.11 29.73
C MET A 1 -0.09 22.60 28.78
N ASP A 2 0.27 22.71 27.50
CA ASP A 2 -0.64 23.14 26.46
C ASP A 2 -1.68 22.03 26.23
N ALA A 3 -2.94 22.31 26.51
CA ALA A 3 -4.03 21.35 26.40
C ALA A 3 -4.16 20.84 24.96
N LEU A 4 -3.87 21.70 23.98
CA LEU A 4 -3.89 21.36 22.57
C LEU A 4 -2.81 20.32 22.23
N GLN A 5 -1.58 20.52 22.73
CA GLN A 5 -0.49 19.58 22.49
C GLN A 5 -0.79 18.21 23.11
N THR A 6 -1.41 18.21 24.30
CA THR A 6 -1.78 16.97 24.99
C THR A 6 -2.82 16.17 24.21
N ASP A 7 -3.81 16.84 23.59
CA ASP A 7 -4.82 16.20 22.75
C ASP A 7 -4.23 15.67 21.44
N LEU A 8 -3.31 16.42 20.81
CA LEU A 8 -2.60 15.98 19.61
C LEU A 8 -1.74 14.74 19.87
N ASP A 9 -1.00 14.72 20.99
CA ASP A 9 -0.15 13.60 21.38
C ASP A 9 -1.00 12.34 21.66
N ARG A 10 -2.18 12.52 22.26
CA ARG A 10 -3.12 11.42 22.52
C ARG A 10 -3.70 10.85 21.22
N LEU A 11 -4.04 11.71 20.26
CA LEU A 11 -4.53 11.30 18.95
C LEU A 11 -3.45 10.54 18.16
N ALA A 12 -2.22 11.05 18.15
CA ALA A 12 -1.09 10.39 17.51
C ALA A 12 -0.80 9.02 18.13
N HIS A 13 -0.81 8.93 19.47
CA HIS A 13 -0.63 7.66 20.17
C HIS A 13 -1.73 6.65 19.82
N ASN A 14 -2.98 7.07 19.83
CA ASN A 14 -4.12 6.21 19.50
C ASN A 14 -4.10 5.77 18.03
N TRP A 15 -3.75 6.65 17.11
CA TRP A 15 -3.64 6.31 15.69
C TRP A 15 -2.51 5.31 15.44
N ASN A 16 -1.33 5.53 16.04
CA ASN A 16 -0.16 4.67 15.86
C ASN A 16 -0.31 3.32 16.58
N SER A 17 -1.05 3.27 17.70
CA SER A 17 -1.33 2.04 18.43
C SER A 17 -2.53 1.26 17.89
N HIS A 18 -3.38 1.90 17.07
CA HIS A 18 -4.48 1.23 16.42
C HIS A 18 -3.94 0.21 15.43
N SER A 19 -4.02 -1.07 15.81
CA SER A 19 -3.80 -2.18 14.88
C SER A 19 -4.88 -2.09 13.81
N ILE A 20 -4.52 -1.55 12.64
CA ILE A 20 -5.28 -1.71 11.41
C ILE A 20 -5.22 -3.20 11.09
N ARG A 21 -6.09 -3.99 11.72
CA ARG A 21 -6.22 -5.40 11.38
C ARG A 21 -6.52 -5.49 9.88
N CYS A 22 -5.62 -6.10 9.12
CA CYS A 22 -6.03 -6.91 7.98
C CYS A 22 -7.06 -7.91 8.53
N GLN A 23 -8.28 -7.82 8.04
CA GLN A 23 -9.45 -8.29 8.77
C GLN A 23 -9.48 -9.83 8.88
N LYS A 24 -9.23 -10.38 10.07
CA LYS A 24 -9.38 -11.84 10.36
C LYS A 24 -10.76 -12.43 10.04
N ARG A 25 -11.78 -11.59 9.87
CA ARG A 25 -13.18 -12.00 9.61
C ARG A 25 -13.51 -12.10 8.11
N TYR A 26 -12.60 -11.67 7.24
CA TYR A 26 -12.74 -11.69 5.78
C TYR A 26 -11.56 -12.46 5.15
N ALA A 27 -11.25 -13.65 5.68
CA ALA A 27 -10.14 -14.48 5.19
C ALA A 27 -10.31 -14.91 3.73
N GLU A 28 -11.55 -14.95 3.22
CA GLU A 28 -11.87 -15.23 1.82
C GLU A 28 -11.79 -14.00 0.90
N LEU A 29 -11.73 -12.79 1.48
CA LEU A 29 -11.53 -11.58 0.68
C LEU A 29 -10.04 -11.25 0.67
N PRO A 30 -9.41 -11.12 -0.50
CA PRO A 30 -8.02 -10.71 -0.58
C PRO A 30 -7.87 -9.34 0.11
N SER A 31 -6.91 -9.23 1.05
CA SER A 31 -6.69 -7.98 1.77
C SER A 31 -6.15 -6.92 0.80
N GLY A 32 -6.92 -5.88 0.56
CA GLY A 32 -6.53 -4.78 -0.31
C GLY A 32 -7.75 -4.02 -0.83
N ARG A 33 -7.51 -2.82 -1.37
CA ARG A 33 -8.46 -2.20 -2.29
C ARG A 33 -8.57 -3.14 -3.50
N PRO A 34 -9.77 -3.61 -3.90
CA PRO A 34 -9.93 -4.49 -5.05
C PRO A 34 -9.16 -3.95 -6.25
N ASP A 35 -8.48 -4.82 -6.99
CA ASP A 35 -7.74 -4.47 -8.20
C ASP A 35 -8.58 -3.59 -9.12
N VAL A 36 -9.87 -3.91 -9.26
CA VAL A 36 -10.84 -3.12 -10.03
C VAL A 36 -10.88 -1.65 -9.59
N MET A 37 -10.85 -1.35 -8.29
CA MET A 37 -10.87 0.02 -7.79
C MET A 37 -9.54 0.77 -7.98
N TYR A 38 -8.45 0.07 -8.33
CA TYR A 38 -7.13 0.66 -8.63
C TYR A 38 -6.85 0.73 -10.14
N PHE A 39 -7.22 -0.31 -10.89
CA PHE A 39 -7.00 -0.42 -12.32
C PHE A 39 -8.13 0.18 -13.17
N VAL A 40 -9.35 0.26 -12.61
CA VAL A 40 -10.54 0.78 -13.31
C VAL A 40 -11.34 1.71 -12.38
N PRO A 41 -10.75 2.84 -11.96
CA PRO A 41 -11.40 3.78 -11.04
C PRO A 41 -12.73 4.33 -11.59
N GLU A 42 -12.92 4.34 -12.91
CA GLU A 42 -14.12 4.86 -13.58
C GLU A 42 -15.38 4.08 -13.17
N LEU A 43 -15.26 2.79 -12.85
CA LEU A 43 -16.39 1.92 -12.49
C LEU A 43 -17.02 2.30 -11.14
N ILE A 44 -16.30 3.06 -10.32
CA ILE A 44 -16.72 3.46 -8.96
C ILE A 44 -16.77 4.97 -8.78
N ASN A 45 -16.81 5.75 -9.87
CA ASN A 45 -16.68 7.21 -9.85
C ASN A 45 -15.38 7.68 -9.16
N GLY A 46 -14.33 6.87 -9.21
CA GLY A 46 -13.00 7.21 -8.73
C GLY A 46 -12.23 8.00 -9.80
N TYR A 47 -11.16 8.65 -9.35
CA TYR A 47 -10.22 9.36 -10.22
C TYR A 47 -8.92 8.58 -10.36
N ASP A 48 -8.35 8.54 -11.57
CA ASP A 48 -7.01 8.03 -11.78
C ASP A 48 -5.98 9.10 -11.41
N PHE A 49 -5.10 8.77 -10.46
CA PHE A 49 -3.99 9.62 -10.02
C PHE A 49 -2.63 9.02 -10.42
N LYS A 50 -2.61 8.00 -11.29
CA LYS A 50 -1.36 7.41 -11.77
C LYS A 50 -0.60 8.41 -12.63
N THR A 51 0.71 8.36 -12.51
CA THR A 51 1.61 9.06 -13.42
C THR A 51 1.89 8.15 -14.60
N CYS A 52 1.62 8.62 -15.81
CA CYS A 52 2.03 7.92 -17.03
C CYS A 52 3.55 7.87 -17.09
N VAL A 53 4.11 6.67 -17.11
CA VAL A 53 5.56 6.44 -17.22
C VAL A 53 5.86 5.70 -18.53
N ASN A 54 6.96 6.07 -19.17
CA ASN A 54 7.38 5.44 -20.41
C ASN A 54 7.97 4.05 -20.11
N PRO A 55 7.53 2.96 -20.78
CA PRO A 55 8.04 1.63 -20.51
C PRO A 55 9.56 1.50 -20.72
N GLU A 56 10.14 2.26 -21.65
CA GLU A 56 11.59 2.27 -21.87
C GLU A 56 12.36 2.82 -20.66
N ASP A 57 11.84 3.88 -20.03
CA ASP A 57 12.46 4.48 -18.83
C ASP A 57 12.41 3.52 -17.65
N VAL A 58 11.29 2.80 -17.51
CA VAL A 58 11.13 1.76 -16.47
C VAL A 58 12.12 0.62 -16.70
N ASN A 59 12.26 0.15 -17.94
CA ASN A 59 13.21 -0.91 -18.29
C ASN A 59 14.65 -0.49 -18.04
N LEU A 60 15.02 0.75 -18.39
CA LEU A 60 16.34 1.30 -18.10
C LEU A 60 16.60 1.36 -16.59
N CYS A 61 15.62 1.80 -15.79
CA CYS A 61 15.75 1.82 -14.33
C CYS A 61 15.95 0.43 -13.74
N ILE A 62 15.22 -0.58 -14.25
CA ILE A 62 15.38 -1.98 -13.83
C ILE A 62 16.79 -2.49 -14.17
N GLN A 63 17.34 -2.14 -15.34
CA GLN A 63 18.70 -2.55 -15.72
C GLN A 63 19.77 -1.88 -14.85
N LEU A 64 19.61 -0.58 -14.55
CA LEU A 64 20.59 0.18 -13.78
C LEU A 64 20.56 -0.12 -12.27
N TYR A 65 19.37 -0.39 -11.71
CA TYR A 65 19.17 -0.46 -10.26
C TYR A 65 18.51 -1.76 -9.79
N GLY A 66 18.02 -2.60 -10.69
CA GLY A 66 17.38 -3.87 -10.35
C GLY A 66 18.37 -4.82 -9.70
N LYS A 67 18.18 -5.11 -8.41
CA LYS A 67 18.87 -6.21 -7.75
C LYS A 67 18.12 -7.50 -8.02
N GLU A 68 18.86 -8.51 -8.48
CA GLU A 68 18.34 -9.87 -8.53
C GLU A 68 17.99 -10.31 -7.10
N LYS A 69 16.69 -10.39 -6.79
CA LYS A 69 16.26 -11.01 -5.55
C LYS A 69 16.45 -12.52 -5.70
N ALA A 70 17.47 -13.06 -5.06
CA ALA A 70 17.52 -14.49 -4.77
C ALA A 70 16.36 -14.82 -3.82
N CYS A 71 15.19 -15.15 -4.37
CA CYS A 71 14.12 -15.72 -3.57
C CYS A 71 14.67 -16.99 -2.91
N SER A 72 14.68 -17.00 -1.57
CA SER A 72 15.09 -18.16 -0.79
C SER A 72 14.28 -19.37 -1.25
N LYS A 73 14.97 -20.45 -1.62
CA LYS A 73 14.37 -21.73 -2.04
C LYS A 73 13.49 -22.38 -0.97
N ASN A 74 13.44 -21.80 0.24
CA ASN A 74 12.72 -22.31 1.40
C ASN A 74 11.22 -21.99 1.40
N PHE A 75 10.71 -21.20 0.46
CA PHE A 75 9.27 -21.06 0.24
C PHE A 75 8.84 -21.96 -0.93
N LYS A 76 8.74 -23.26 -0.65
CA LYS A 76 7.86 -24.15 -1.41
C LYS A 76 6.55 -24.25 -0.65
N SER A 77 5.48 -23.77 -1.28
CA SER A 77 4.10 -24.12 -0.93
C SER A 77 3.83 -25.59 -1.20
#